data_AF-D6QX03-F1
#
_entry.id   AF-D6QX03-F1
#
_cell.length_a   1.000
_cell.length_b   1.000
_cell.length_c   1.000
_cell.angle_alpha   90.00
_cell.angle_beta   90.00
_cell.angle_gamma   90.00
#
_symmetry.space_group_name_H-M   'P 1'
#
loop_
_entity.id
_entity.type
_entity.pdbx_description
1 polymer ?
#
loop_
_entity_poly.entity_id
_entity_poly.type
_entity_poly.pdbx_seq_one_letter_code
_entity_poly.pdbx_strand_id
1 'polypeptide(L)' 'EMGVDWSLREGYAWAEDKEHCEEYGRMLQADPNKVSSKAKKRGLPQLGTLGAGNHYAEIQVVDEIY' A
#
# COMPACT_ATOMS: atom_id res chain seq x y z
N GLU A 1 5.64 8.48 -5.53
CA GLU A 1 6.77 7.92 -6.31
C GLU A 1 7.38 6.70 -5.66
N MET A 2 7.70 6.71 -4.36
CA MET A 2 8.48 5.62 -3.74
C MET A 2 7.70 4.34 -3.37
N GLY A 3 6.36 4.35 -3.34
CA GLY A 3 5.59 3.14 -3.00
C GLY A 3 6.02 2.52 -1.66
N VAL A 4 6.18 1.20 -1.62
CA VAL A 4 6.65 0.46 -0.43
C VAL A 4 8.06 0.85 0.01
N ASP A 5 8.94 1.35 -0.88
CA ASP A 5 10.28 1.83 -0.49
C ASP A 5 10.18 2.96 0.56
N TRP A 6 9.13 3.77 0.51
CA TRP A 6 8.88 4.78 1.54
C TRP A 6 8.57 4.13 2.88
N SER A 7 7.65 3.16 2.91
CA SER A 7 7.27 2.43 4.12
C SER A 7 8.46 1.73 4.76
N LEU A 8 9.35 1.14 3.96
CA LEU A 8 10.60 0.54 4.43
C LEU A 8 11.51 1.57 5.10
N ARG A 9 11.72 2.72 4.45
CA ARG A 9 12.56 3.80 4.98
C ARG A 9 12.03 4.39 6.29
N GLU A 10 10.72 4.50 6.44
CA GLU A 10 10.08 5.01 7.66
C GLU A 10 9.92 3.94 8.75
N GLY A 11 10.33 2.69 8.50
CA GLY A 11 10.35 1.60 9.49
C GLY A 11 9.01 0.86 9.66
N TYR A 12 8.11 0.94 8.68
CA TYR A 12 6.80 0.26 8.69
C TYR A 12 6.81 -1.11 8.00
N ALA A 13 7.91 -1.48 7.34
CA ALA A 13 8.04 -2.72 6.58
C ALA A 13 9.44 -3.32 6.77
N TRP A 14 9.58 -4.61 6.48
CA TRP A 14 10.86 -5.30 6.38
C TRP A 14 11.39 -5.27 4.94
N ALA A 15 12.68 -5.57 4.76
CA ALA A 15 13.32 -5.46 3.45
C ALA A 15 12.75 -6.47 2.44
N GLU A 16 12.34 -7.63 2.95
CA GLU A 16 11.80 -8.77 2.22
C GLU A 16 10.35 -8.54 1.77
N ASP A 17 9.60 -7.65 2.43
CA ASP A 17 8.18 -7.41 2.13
C ASP A 17 7.96 -6.96 0.69
N LYS A 18 8.87 -6.14 0.15
CA LYS A 18 8.75 -5.64 -1.23
C LYS A 18 8.93 -6.75 -2.27
N GLU A 19 9.71 -7.78 -1.98
CA GLU A 19 9.96 -8.89 -2.93
C GLU A 19 8.72 -9.75 -3.13
N HIS A 20 7.79 -9.70 -2.19
CA HIS A 20 6.52 -10.41 -2.19
C HIS A 20 5.33 -9.51 -2.61
N CYS A 21 5.60 -8.27 -3.02
CA CYS A 21 4.60 -7.37 -3.60
C CYS A 21 4.70 -7.38 -5.13
N GLU A 22 3.55 -7.36 -5.80
CA GLU A 22 3.50 -7.08 -7.24
C GLU A 22 4.22 -5.75 -7.56
N GLU A 23 4.96 -5.69 -8.68
CA GLU A 23 5.78 -4.52 -9.08
C GLU A 23 6.76 -4.05 -7.98
N TYR A 24 7.21 -4.93 -7.09
CA TYR A 24 8.00 -4.59 -5.91
C TYR A 24 7.36 -3.50 -5.02
N GLY A 25 6.03 -3.42 -5.03
CA GLY A 25 5.27 -2.42 -4.28
C GLY A 25 5.38 -1.00 -4.84
N ARG A 26 5.81 -0.83 -6.10
CA ARG A 26 6.02 0.49 -6.71
C ARG A 26 5.99 0.46 -8.25
N MET A 27 5.03 1.19 -8.83
CA MET A 27 5.04 1.47 -10.28
C MET A 27 5.99 2.65 -10.61
N LEU A 28 6.95 2.42 -11.50
CA LEU A 28 8.00 3.41 -11.85
C LEU A 28 7.47 4.63 -12.61
N GLN A 29 6.35 4.51 -13.31
CA GLN A 29 5.76 5.56 -14.14
C GLN A 29 4.85 6.51 -13.35
N ALA A 30 4.73 6.35 -12.03
CA ALA A 30 3.87 7.17 -11.19
C ALA A 30 4.39 8.61 -11.06
N ASP A 31 3.65 9.60 -11.57
CA ASP A 31 3.98 11.03 -11.46
C ASP A 31 2.99 11.76 -10.50
N PRO A 32 3.44 12.24 -9.34
CA PRO A 32 2.59 12.92 -8.36
C PRO A 32 2.09 14.28 -8.86
N ASN A 33 2.69 14.87 -9.89
CA ASN A 33 2.22 16.13 -10.49
C ASN A 33 0.95 15.94 -11.33
N LYS A 34 0.66 14.71 -11.77
CA LYS A 34 -0.60 14.36 -12.44
C LYS A 34 -1.76 14.17 -11.47
N VAL A 35 -1.50 14.16 -10.15
CA VAL A 35 -2.52 14.00 -9.12
C VAL A 35 -3.00 15.36 -8.61
N SER A 36 -4.30 15.64 -8.73
CA SER A 36 -4.89 16.92 -8.31
C SER A 36 -4.70 17.22 -6.82
N SER A 37 -4.66 18.50 -6.46
CA SER A 37 -4.59 18.94 -5.06
C SER A 37 -5.79 18.46 -4.24
N LYS A 38 -6.98 18.38 -4.85
CA LYS A 38 -8.19 17.84 -4.22
C LYS A 38 -8.04 16.36 -3.86
N ALA A 39 -7.50 15.55 -4.77
CA ALA A 39 -7.26 14.13 -4.54
C ALA A 39 -6.24 13.91 -3.42
N LYS A 40 -5.11 14.64 -3.44
CA LYS A 40 -4.09 14.59 -2.37
C LYS A 40 -4.67 14.96 -1.01
N LYS A 41 -5.41 16.08 -0.91
CA LYS A 41 -6.03 16.54 0.34
C LYS A 41 -7.02 15.51 0.91
N ARG A 42 -7.77 14.83 0.04
CA ARG A 42 -8.73 13.80 0.45
C ARG A 42 -8.05 12.51 0.93
N GLY A 43 -7.01 12.06 0.24
CA GLY A 43 -6.36 10.77 0.51
C GLY A 43 -5.34 10.80 1.64
N LEU A 44 -4.59 11.89 1.81
CA LEU A 44 -3.50 11.99 2.79
C LEU A 44 -3.91 11.61 4.23
N PRO A 45 -5.03 12.10 4.80
CA PRO A 45 -5.43 11.73 6.16
C PRO A 45 -5.98 10.29 6.29
N GLN A 46 -6.14 9.56 5.18
CA GLN A 46 -6.69 8.19 5.17
C GLN A 46 -5.62 7.11 5.02
N LEU A 47 -4.34 7.48 4.87
CA LEU A 47 -3.25 6.52 4.76
C LEU A 47 -3.19 5.65 6.03
N GLY A 48 -3.18 4.33 5.84
CA GLY A 48 -3.21 3.37 6.97
C GLY A 48 -4.61 3.05 7.50
N THR A 49 -5.68 3.38 6.76
CA THR A 49 -7.06 2.99 7.10
C THR A 49 -7.65 2.05 6.05
N LEU A 50 -8.53 1.14 6.46
CA LEU A 50 -9.17 0.18 5.54
C LEU A 50 -10.25 0.85 4.65
N GLY A 51 -10.97 1.83 5.18
CA GLY A 51 -12.12 2.44 4.50
C GLY A 51 -13.44 1.72 4.76
N ALA A 52 -14.43 1.96 3.91
CA ALA A 52 -15.78 1.42 4.02
C ALA A 52 -16.13 0.56 2.80
N GLY A 53 -17.30 -0.10 2.82
CA GLY A 53 -17.66 -1.08 1.79
C GLY A 53 -17.10 -2.46 2.14
N ASN A 54 -16.61 -3.19 1.16
CA ASN A 54 -16.11 -4.55 1.34
C ASN A 54 -14.61 -4.60 1.72
N HIS A 55 -14.11 -3.58 2.43
CA HIS A 55 -12.72 -3.49 2.88
C HIS A 55 -12.62 -3.98 4.32
N TYR A 56 -11.82 -5.02 4.58
CA TYR A 56 -11.64 -5.62 5.89
C TYR A 56 -10.23 -6.21 6.05
N ALA A 57 -9.84 -6.49 7.30
CA ALA A 57 -8.67 -7.30 7.63
C ALA A 57 -9.17 -8.48 8.47
N GLU A 58 -8.87 -9.70 8.04
CA GLU A 58 -9.34 -10.93 8.67
C GLU A 58 -8.16 -11.75 9.18
N ILE A 59 -8.35 -12.37 10.34
CA ILE A 59 -7.47 -13.42 10.84
C ILE A 59 -8.06 -14.73 10.35
N GLN A 60 -7.31 -15.46 9.53
CA GLN A 60 -7.78 -16.67 8.85
C GLN A 60 -6.91 -17.89 9.23
N VAL A 61 -7.38 -19.08 8.89
CA VAL A 61 -6.70 -20.36 9.12
C VAL A 61 -6.66 -21.13 7.80
N VAL A 62 -5.53 -21.77 7.51
CA VAL A 62 -5.40 -22.67 6.36
C VAL A 62 -6.11 -23.99 6.72
N ASP A 63 -7.21 -24.28 6.04
CA ASP A 63 -8.07 -25.45 6.31
C ASP A 63 -7.70 -26.64 5.41
N GLU A 64 -7.52 -26.40 4.11
CA GLU A 64 -7.16 -27.43 3.12
C GLU A 64 -5.95 -27.00 2.27
N ILE A 65 -5.14 -27.98 1.85
CA ILE A 65 -3.98 -27.81 0.94
C ILE A 65 -4.19 -28.73 -0.26
N TYR A 66 -4.00 -28.20 -1.47
CA TYR A 66 -4.19 -28.91 -2.74
C TYR A 66 -2.87 -29.11 -3.50
#